data_AF-A0A6J6QMU7-F1
#
_entry.id   AF-A0A6J6QMU7-F1
#
_cell.length_a   1.000
_cell.length_b   1.000
_cell.length_c   1.000
_cell.angle_alpha   90.00
_cell.angle_beta   90.00
_cell.angle_gamma   90.00
#
_symmetry.space_group_name_H-M   'P 1'
#
loop_
_entity.id
_entity.type
_entity.pdbx_description
1 polymer ?
#
loop_
_entity_poly.entity_id
_entity_poly.type
_entity_poly.pdbx_seq_one_letter_code
_entity_poly.pdbx_strand_id
1 'polypeptide(L)'
;MHDVLQYLEHDPIHRVYHHNELTFSILYAWSENFMLPLSHDEVVHGKGQLVNKFPGDRWQKTATLRALYGFMWAHPGKKLLFMGSEFAQNDEWSESAGLQWYLTEYGEHQGIQKCVAEINALYKQVPALWEKDTSPEGFTWLVGNDGEANLVAFARWDDQGTPFVCVTNFSPMSHERYQLPFPTTGTWTEVLNTDDLAYGGSGVANEPVVIVDGAHLSSQVRIPPLATIWFKRS
;
A
#
# COMPACT_ATOMS: atom_id res chain seq x y z
N MET A 1 1.27 -3.61 12.47
CA MET A 1 1.50 -4.96 11.90
C MET A 1 0.25 -5.81 12.07
N HIS A 2 -0.12 -6.15 13.31
CA HIS A 2 -1.25 -7.06 13.58
C HIS A 2 -2.57 -6.57 12.99
N ASP A 3 -2.98 -5.34 13.31
CA ASP A 3 -4.27 -4.77 12.88
C ASP A 3 -4.43 -4.79 11.35
N VAL A 4 -3.38 -4.43 10.60
CA VAL A 4 -3.43 -4.42 9.13
C VAL A 4 -3.50 -5.84 8.55
N LEU A 5 -2.75 -6.80 9.11
CA LEU A 5 -2.84 -8.19 8.64
C LEU A 5 -4.20 -8.79 8.95
N GLN A 6 -4.74 -8.55 10.15
CA GLN A 6 -6.06 -8.99 10.55
C GLN A 6 -7.14 -8.40 9.64
N TYR A 7 -7.09 -7.09 9.36
CA TYR A 7 -7.98 -6.43 8.41
C TYR A 7 -7.98 -7.12 7.04
N LEU A 8 -6.79 -7.52 6.55
CA LEU A 8 -6.64 -8.14 5.24
C LEU A 8 -7.01 -9.64 5.22
N GLU A 9 -7.05 -10.32 6.37
CA GLU A 9 -7.57 -11.69 6.50
C GLU A 9 -9.10 -11.76 6.36
N HIS A 10 -9.80 -10.67 6.70
CA HIS A 10 -11.24 -10.57 6.49
C HIS A 10 -11.58 -10.58 4.98
N ASP A 11 -12.64 -11.32 4.62
CA ASP A 11 -13.26 -11.22 3.30
C ASP A 11 -13.58 -9.74 2.98
N PRO A 12 -13.31 -9.25 1.75
CA PRO A 12 -13.54 -7.86 1.40
C PRO A 12 -14.94 -7.32 1.77
N ILE A 13 -15.99 -8.14 1.74
CA ILE A 13 -17.34 -7.69 2.11
C ILE A 13 -17.48 -7.36 3.60
N HIS A 14 -16.63 -7.94 4.45
CA HIS A 14 -16.66 -7.76 5.91
C HIS A 14 -15.74 -6.63 6.37
N ARG A 15 -14.78 -6.20 5.55
CA ARG A 15 -13.77 -5.19 5.89
C ARG A 15 -14.36 -3.85 6.34
N VAL A 16 -15.58 -3.49 5.90
CA VAL A 16 -16.30 -2.30 6.38
C VAL A 16 -16.46 -2.26 7.91
N TYR A 17 -16.67 -3.41 8.55
CA TYR A 17 -16.83 -3.52 10.01
C TYR A 17 -15.51 -3.39 10.78
N HIS A 18 -14.39 -3.45 10.06
CA HIS A 18 -13.04 -3.49 10.59
C HIS A 18 -12.19 -2.31 10.10
N HIS A 19 -12.79 -1.30 9.47
CA HIS A 19 -12.04 -0.19 8.85
C HIS A 19 -11.16 0.58 9.85
N ASN A 20 -11.51 0.56 11.14
CA ASN A 20 -10.67 1.10 12.21
C ASN A 20 -9.31 0.39 12.32
N GLU A 21 -9.19 -0.89 11.96
CA GLU A 21 -7.93 -1.64 12.02
C GLU A 21 -6.87 -1.05 11.06
N LEU A 22 -7.28 -0.41 9.96
CA LEU A 22 -6.38 0.33 9.08
C LEU A 22 -5.98 1.70 9.63
N THR A 23 -6.90 2.38 10.31
CA THR A 23 -6.76 3.82 10.64
C THR A 23 -6.32 4.06 12.06
N PHE A 24 -6.49 3.10 12.96
CA PHE A 24 -6.24 3.28 14.40
C PHE A 24 -4.77 3.54 14.74
N SER A 25 -3.84 2.90 14.02
CA SER A 25 -2.40 3.03 14.30
C SER A 25 -1.88 4.46 14.19
N ILE A 26 -2.53 5.30 13.37
CA ILE A 26 -2.13 6.70 13.20
C ILE A 26 -2.36 7.53 14.46
N LEU A 27 -3.31 7.15 15.32
CA LEU A 27 -3.67 7.90 16.52
C LEU A 27 -2.51 7.97 17.52
N TYR A 28 -1.63 6.99 17.48
CA TYR A 28 -0.45 6.90 18.33
C TYR A 28 0.85 6.79 17.53
N ALA A 29 0.85 6.98 16.20
CA ALA A 29 2.03 6.80 15.35
C ALA A 29 3.22 7.72 15.71
N TRP A 30 2.98 8.76 16.52
CA TRP A 30 4.00 9.70 16.99
C TRP A 30 4.25 9.64 18.49
N SER A 31 3.70 8.65 19.20
CA SER A 31 4.08 8.41 20.60
C SER A 31 5.48 7.80 20.72
N GLU A 32 5.97 7.17 19.65
CA GLU A 32 7.29 6.52 19.57
C GLU A 32 7.85 6.66 18.15
N ASN A 33 9.14 6.37 18.01
CA ASN A 33 9.78 6.22 16.70
C ASN A 33 9.55 4.80 16.17
N PHE A 34 8.37 4.56 15.58
CA PHE A 34 7.98 3.22 15.14
C PHE A 34 8.76 2.72 13.92
N MET A 35 9.07 1.42 13.97
CA MET A 35 9.32 0.59 12.80
C MET A 35 8.06 -0.24 12.51
N LEU A 36 7.76 -0.45 11.24
CA LEU A 36 6.68 -1.28 10.73
C LEU A 36 7.28 -2.62 10.28
N PRO A 37 7.23 -3.67 11.10
CA PRO A 37 7.78 -4.97 10.73
C PRO A 37 6.74 -5.88 10.10
N LEU A 38 7.15 -6.60 9.06
CA LEU A 38 6.63 -7.90 8.66
C LEU A 38 7.81 -8.88 8.81
N SER A 39 8.00 -9.39 10.03
CA SER A 39 9.17 -10.17 10.42
C SER A 39 8.97 -11.68 10.18
N HIS A 40 10.01 -12.46 10.47
CA HIS A 40 9.99 -13.92 10.40
C HIS A 40 8.87 -14.56 11.25
N ASP A 41 8.56 -13.99 12.41
CA ASP A 41 7.54 -14.49 13.32
C ASP A 41 6.13 -14.50 12.71
N GLU A 42 5.90 -13.71 11.65
CA GLU A 42 4.59 -13.66 10.99
C GLU A 42 4.37 -14.72 9.91
N VAL A 43 5.42 -15.47 9.55
CA VAL A 43 5.41 -16.43 8.42
C VAL A 43 5.89 -17.84 8.81
N VAL A 44 5.66 -18.22 10.06
CA VAL A 44 6.01 -19.52 10.66
C VAL A 44 4.89 -20.05 11.55
N HIS A 45 5.05 -21.28 12.06
CA HIS A 45 4.23 -21.89 13.10
C HIS A 45 2.72 -21.97 12.76
N GLY A 46 2.39 -22.26 11.50
CA GLY A 46 1.00 -22.40 11.05
C GLY A 46 0.32 -21.08 10.71
N LYS A 47 1.03 -19.95 10.78
CA LYS A 47 0.50 -18.62 10.41
C LYS A 47 0.42 -18.43 8.88
N GLY A 48 1.09 -19.25 8.09
CA GLY A 48 1.22 -19.12 6.64
C GLY A 48 2.10 -17.95 6.20
N GLN A 49 2.59 -18.01 4.95
CA GLN A 49 3.21 -16.86 4.29
C GLN A 49 2.22 -15.73 4.08
N LEU A 50 2.70 -14.48 4.01
CA LEU A 50 1.85 -13.28 3.90
C LEU A 50 0.80 -13.41 2.78
N VAL A 51 1.20 -13.84 1.59
CA VAL A 51 0.31 -14.00 0.42
C VAL A 51 -0.84 -14.98 0.68
N ASN A 52 -0.64 -15.95 1.56
CA ASN A 52 -1.60 -17.00 1.84
C ASN A 52 -2.61 -16.62 2.93
N LYS A 53 -2.35 -15.55 3.70
CA LYS A 53 -3.26 -15.04 4.72
C LYS A 53 -4.51 -14.39 4.14
N PHE A 54 -4.41 -13.84 2.92
CA PHE A 54 -5.53 -13.12 2.31
C PHE A 54 -6.57 -14.06 1.70
N PRO A 55 -7.86 -13.71 1.74
CA PRO A 55 -8.92 -14.44 1.05
C PRO A 55 -8.86 -14.19 -0.47
N GLY A 56 -9.65 -14.99 -1.21
CA GLY A 56 -9.77 -14.86 -2.65
C GLY A 56 -8.91 -15.83 -3.46
N ASP A 57 -9.01 -15.70 -4.78
CA ASP A 57 -8.19 -16.48 -5.71
C ASP A 57 -6.72 -16.05 -5.69
N ARG A 58 -5.87 -16.77 -6.43
CA ARG A 58 -4.43 -16.47 -6.45
C ARG A 58 -4.11 -15.06 -6.94
N TRP A 59 -4.86 -14.56 -7.92
CA TRP A 59 -4.66 -13.21 -8.43
C TRP A 59 -4.99 -12.17 -7.35
N GLN A 60 -6.13 -12.32 -6.67
CA GLN A 60 -6.54 -11.43 -5.58
C GLN A 60 -5.56 -11.46 -4.40
N LYS A 61 -5.02 -12.63 -4.05
CA LYS A 61 -3.99 -12.76 -3.00
C LYS A 61 -2.72 -11.99 -3.34
N THR A 62 -2.20 -12.15 -4.55
CA THR A 62 -0.98 -11.43 -4.98
C THR A 62 -1.23 -9.92 -5.14
N ALA A 63 -2.40 -9.52 -5.64
CA ALA A 63 -2.81 -8.10 -5.71
C ALA A 63 -2.88 -7.46 -4.31
N THR A 64 -3.54 -8.13 -3.37
CA THR A 64 -3.61 -7.69 -1.96
C THR A 64 -2.22 -7.55 -1.34
N LEU A 65 -1.29 -8.48 -1.63
CA LEU A 65 0.08 -8.38 -1.14
C LEU A 65 0.80 -7.13 -1.67
N ARG A 66 0.67 -6.85 -2.98
CA ARG A 66 1.28 -5.65 -3.57
C ARG A 66 0.66 -4.36 -3.00
N ALA A 67 -0.65 -4.32 -2.82
CA ALA A 67 -1.35 -3.22 -2.17
C ALA A 67 -0.87 -3.01 -0.72
N LEU A 68 -0.73 -4.10 0.05
CA LEU A 68 -0.16 -4.04 1.40
C LEU A 68 1.23 -3.39 1.40
N TYR A 69 2.10 -3.75 0.46
CA TYR A 69 3.44 -3.15 0.37
C TYR A 69 3.41 -1.68 -0.01
N GLY A 70 2.60 -1.29 -0.99
CA GLY A 70 2.42 0.12 -1.35
C GLY A 70 1.89 0.95 -0.18
N PHE A 71 0.89 0.44 0.54
CA PHE A 71 0.36 1.07 1.75
C PHE A 71 1.41 1.16 2.87
N MET A 72 2.08 0.05 3.19
CA MET A 72 3.05 -0.05 4.27
C MET A 72 4.24 0.89 4.05
N TRP A 73 4.75 1.00 2.82
CA TRP A 73 5.86 1.91 2.52
C TRP A 73 5.45 3.38 2.61
N ALA A 74 4.19 3.70 2.28
CA ALA A 74 3.67 5.06 2.38
C ALA A 74 3.25 5.46 3.80
N HIS A 75 2.86 4.51 4.66
CA HIS A 75 2.48 4.77 6.05
C HIS A 75 3.65 5.37 6.86
N PRO A 76 3.44 6.27 7.84
CA PRO A 76 4.54 6.74 8.71
C PRO A 76 5.25 5.61 9.46
N GLY A 77 6.58 5.69 9.56
CA GLY A 77 7.46 4.75 10.28
C GLY A 77 8.42 3.97 9.36
N LYS A 78 9.54 3.47 9.88
CA LYS A 78 10.57 2.76 9.07
C LYS A 78 10.12 1.34 8.69
N LYS A 79 10.70 0.74 7.63
CA LYS A 79 10.18 -0.51 7.03
C LYS A 79 11.08 -1.70 7.32
N LEU A 80 10.49 -2.85 7.63
CA LEU A 80 11.17 -4.15 7.70
C LEU A 80 10.32 -5.22 7.03
N LEU A 81 10.92 -5.95 6.10
CA LEU A 81 10.30 -7.08 5.39
C LEU A 81 11.24 -8.29 5.46
N PHE A 82 10.72 -9.42 5.92
CA PHE A 82 11.49 -10.65 6.03
C PHE A 82 11.66 -11.36 4.69
N MET A 83 12.84 -11.96 4.48
CA MET A 83 13.21 -12.65 3.25
C MET A 83 12.19 -13.72 2.84
N GLY A 84 11.98 -13.90 1.54
CA GLY A 84 10.93 -14.75 0.97
C GLY A 84 9.63 -13.98 0.71
N SER A 85 9.34 -12.95 1.51
CA SER A 85 8.11 -12.16 1.36
C SER A 85 8.15 -11.30 0.10
N GLU A 86 9.32 -10.79 -0.27
CA GLU A 86 9.53 -9.90 -1.43
C GLU A 86 9.25 -10.55 -2.79
N PHE A 87 9.12 -11.88 -2.83
CA PHE A 87 8.71 -12.63 -4.02
C PHE A 87 7.49 -13.52 -3.76
N ALA A 88 6.78 -13.30 -2.65
CA ALA A 88 5.64 -14.11 -2.22
C ALA A 88 5.94 -15.61 -2.23
N GLN A 89 6.92 -16.03 -1.44
CA GLN A 89 7.14 -17.43 -1.15
C GLN A 89 5.81 -18.11 -0.75
N ASN A 90 5.62 -19.36 -1.19
CA ASN A 90 4.38 -20.10 -0.94
C ASN A 90 4.36 -20.73 0.45
N ASP A 91 5.41 -21.48 0.79
CA ASP A 91 5.45 -22.22 2.04
C ASP A 91 6.03 -21.36 3.16
N GLU A 92 5.58 -21.61 4.39
CA GLU A 92 6.15 -20.99 5.59
C GLU A 92 7.68 -21.08 5.62
N TRP A 93 8.31 -20.11 6.27
CA TRP A 93 9.76 -20.10 6.34
C TRP A 93 10.26 -21.32 7.11
N SER A 94 11.22 -22.02 6.50
CA SER A 94 11.92 -23.16 7.09
C SER A 94 13.41 -22.91 7.00
N GLU A 95 14.07 -22.79 8.16
CA GLU A 95 15.52 -22.60 8.22
C GLU A 95 16.30 -23.78 7.61
N SER A 96 15.74 -24.99 7.68
CA SER A 96 16.40 -26.21 7.20
C SER A 96 16.24 -26.44 5.70
N ALA A 97 15.16 -25.93 5.10
CA ALA A 97 14.93 -26.03 3.66
C ALA A 97 15.49 -24.83 2.87
N GLY A 98 15.64 -23.67 3.52
CA GLY A 98 16.02 -22.42 2.85
C GLY A 98 14.84 -21.80 2.07
N LEU A 99 15.16 -20.77 1.27
CA LEU A 99 14.17 -20.06 0.47
C LEU A 99 13.83 -20.79 -0.83
N GLN A 100 12.57 -20.69 -1.26
CA GLN A 100 12.06 -21.32 -2.48
C GLN A 100 12.41 -20.52 -3.75
N TRP A 101 13.70 -20.34 -4.02
CA TRP A 101 14.19 -19.48 -5.11
C TRP A 101 13.67 -19.84 -6.50
N TYR A 102 13.35 -21.11 -6.75
CA TYR A 102 12.77 -21.56 -8.03
C TYR A 102 11.44 -20.85 -8.35
N LEU A 103 10.72 -20.33 -7.35
CA LEU A 103 9.50 -19.55 -7.55
C LEU A 103 9.76 -18.26 -8.36
N THR A 104 10.97 -17.71 -8.27
CA THR A 104 11.35 -16.48 -9.00
C THR A 104 11.46 -16.67 -10.52
N GLU A 105 11.33 -17.91 -11.01
CA GLU A 105 11.27 -18.20 -12.45
C GLU A 105 9.85 -18.02 -13.03
N TYR A 106 8.82 -17.86 -12.18
CA TYR A 106 7.44 -17.69 -12.62
C TYR A 106 6.98 -16.24 -12.54
N GLY A 107 6.17 -15.82 -13.51
CA GLY A 107 5.76 -14.43 -13.68
C GLY A 107 5.07 -13.79 -12.47
N GLU A 108 4.26 -14.55 -11.72
CA GLU A 108 3.56 -14.04 -10.54
C GLU A 108 4.52 -13.57 -9.44
N HIS A 109 5.60 -14.32 -9.19
CA HIS A 109 6.60 -14.01 -8.17
C HIS A 109 7.54 -12.90 -8.65
N GLN A 110 7.92 -12.93 -9.93
CA GLN A 110 8.69 -11.85 -10.55
C GLN A 110 7.95 -10.50 -10.49
N GLY A 111 6.63 -10.50 -10.70
CA GLY A 111 5.81 -9.28 -10.61
C GLY A 111 5.88 -8.64 -9.22
N ILE A 112 5.87 -9.46 -8.16
CA ILE A 112 5.95 -8.99 -6.78
C ILE A 112 7.36 -8.46 -6.47
N GLN A 113 8.41 -9.16 -6.92
CA GLN A 113 9.79 -8.66 -6.79
C GLN A 113 9.98 -7.31 -7.47
N LYS A 114 9.49 -7.16 -8.69
CA LYS A 114 9.55 -5.89 -9.44
C LYS A 114 8.80 -4.78 -8.70
N CYS A 115 7.61 -5.07 -8.18
CA CYS A 115 6.83 -4.13 -7.39
C CYS A 115 7.60 -3.66 -6.14
N VAL A 116 8.17 -4.58 -5.36
CA VAL A 116 8.97 -4.26 -4.16
C VAL A 116 10.25 -3.48 -4.53
N ALA A 117 10.89 -3.82 -5.66
CA ALA A 117 12.06 -3.10 -6.14
C ALA A 117 11.72 -1.64 -6.50
N GLU A 118 10.62 -1.41 -7.21
CA GLU A 118 10.15 -0.07 -7.59
C GLU A 118 9.72 0.75 -6.37
N ILE A 119 8.96 0.14 -5.45
CA ILE A 119 8.57 0.75 -4.18
C ILE A 119 9.80 1.25 -3.41
N ASN A 120 10.85 0.44 -3.32
CA ASN A 120 12.10 0.83 -2.66
C ASN A 120 12.88 1.91 -3.43
N ALA A 121 12.86 1.88 -4.77
CA ALA A 121 13.48 2.91 -5.59
C ALA A 121 12.80 4.27 -5.37
N LEU A 122 11.46 4.31 -5.39
CA LEU A 122 10.66 5.50 -5.13
C LEU A 122 10.80 5.99 -3.69
N TYR A 123 10.79 5.09 -2.70
CA TYR A 123 10.96 5.43 -1.29
C TYR A 123 12.24 6.25 -1.04
N LYS A 124 13.36 5.85 -1.66
CA LYS A 124 14.63 6.59 -1.56
C LYS A 124 14.60 7.95 -2.27
N GLN A 125 13.78 8.10 -3.31
CA GLN A 125 13.72 9.29 -4.16
C GLN A 125 12.68 10.33 -3.70
N VAL A 126 11.73 9.95 -2.84
CA VAL A 126 10.63 10.80 -2.40
C VAL A 126 10.80 11.12 -0.91
N PRO A 127 11.32 12.31 -0.55
CA PRO A 127 11.62 12.65 0.84
C PRO A 127 10.41 12.64 1.78
N ALA A 128 9.22 12.98 1.25
CA ALA A 128 7.96 12.96 2.00
C ALA A 128 7.66 11.59 2.64
N LEU A 129 8.18 10.50 2.08
CA LEU A 129 7.97 9.15 2.60
C LEU A 129 8.79 8.82 3.85
N TRP A 130 9.79 9.63 4.22
CA TRP A 130 10.71 9.29 5.32
C TRP A 130 11.25 10.46 6.16
N GLU A 131 11.26 11.71 5.68
CA GLU A 131 11.80 12.86 6.44
C GLU A 131 11.01 13.10 7.73
N LYS A 132 9.69 13.09 7.64
CA LYS A 132 8.77 13.40 8.76
C LYS A 132 8.04 12.18 9.31
N ASP A 133 8.66 11.00 9.33
CA ASP A 133 8.02 9.81 9.90
C ASP A 133 7.66 9.96 11.39
N THR A 134 8.41 10.78 12.13
CA THR A 134 8.28 10.96 13.59
C THR A 134 7.61 12.29 13.96
N SER A 135 6.95 12.95 13.01
CA SER A 135 6.28 14.25 13.19
C SER A 135 4.85 14.18 12.62
N PRO A 136 3.81 14.58 13.39
CA PRO A 136 2.44 14.62 12.92
C PRO A 136 2.24 15.46 11.65
N GLU A 137 3.05 16.50 11.48
CA GLU A 137 3.08 17.37 10.31
C GLU A 137 3.47 16.63 9.02
N GLY A 138 4.06 15.44 9.13
CA GLY A 138 4.42 14.57 8.00
C GLY A 138 3.26 13.81 7.38
N PHE A 139 2.04 13.92 7.92
CA PHE A 139 0.88 13.13 7.50
C PHE A 139 -0.42 13.93 7.52
N THR A 140 -1.34 13.65 6.60
CA THR A 140 -2.70 14.18 6.64
C THR A 140 -3.68 13.20 6.01
N TRP A 141 -4.76 12.84 6.71
CA TRP A 141 -5.85 12.08 6.10
C TRP A 141 -6.54 12.90 5.02
N LEU A 142 -6.73 12.28 3.85
CA LEU A 142 -7.58 12.81 2.76
C LEU A 142 -8.92 12.07 2.74
N VAL A 143 -8.85 10.75 2.93
CA VAL A 143 -9.98 9.84 3.13
C VAL A 143 -9.59 8.83 4.19
N GLY A 144 -10.19 8.91 5.38
CA GLY A 144 -9.92 8.00 6.50
C GLY A 144 -11.15 7.27 7.02
N ASN A 145 -12.30 7.43 6.36
CA ASN A 145 -13.60 6.94 6.84
C ASN A 145 -14.44 6.30 5.73
N ASP A 146 -13.83 5.89 4.62
CA ASP A 146 -14.52 5.24 3.50
C ASP A 146 -14.43 3.71 3.60
N GLY A 147 -15.01 3.21 4.69
CA GLY A 147 -15.05 1.77 4.97
C GLY A 147 -15.93 0.99 4.00
N GLU A 148 -16.96 1.62 3.43
CA GLU A 148 -17.84 0.98 2.43
C GLU A 148 -17.09 0.68 1.12
N ALA A 149 -16.13 1.53 0.74
CA ALA A 149 -15.25 1.30 -0.40
C ALA A 149 -14.00 0.46 -0.06
N ASN A 150 -13.74 0.14 1.21
CA ASN A 150 -12.45 -0.39 1.68
C ASN A 150 -11.26 0.48 1.26
N LEU A 151 -11.46 1.80 1.24
CA LEU A 151 -10.52 2.76 0.66
C LEU A 151 -9.97 3.70 1.73
N VAL A 152 -8.66 3.92 1.69
CA VAL A 152 -8.00 4.96 2.46
C VAL A 152 -7.11 5.82 1.55
N ALA A 153 -7.04 7.11 1.83
CA ALA A 153 -6.17 8.04 1.15
C ALA A 153 -5.55 9.03 2.13
N PHE A 154 -4.26 9.30 1.98
CA PHE A 154 -3.55 10.25 2.82
C PHE A 154 -2.42 10.94 2.08
N ALA A 155 -2.09 12.15 2.55
CA ALA A 155 -0.91 12.88 2.16
C ALA A 155 0.25 12.58 3.11
N ARG A 156 1.46 12.53 2.55
CA ARG A 156 2.74 12.58 3.23
C ARG A 156 3.43 13.89 2.87
N TRP A 157 4.18 14.48 3.80
CA TRP A 157 4.82 15.78 3.61
C TRP A 157 6.31 15.71 3.90
N ASP A 158 7.10 16.37 3.07
CA ASP A 158 8.54 16.54 3.28
C ASP A 158 8.84 17.82 4.09
N ASP A 159 10.12 18.07 4.41
CA ASP A 159 10.59 19.25 5.14
C ASP A 159 10.38 20.56 4.37
N GLN A 160 10.30 20.49 3.03
CA GLN A 160 10.02 21.65 2.17
C GLN A 160 8.52 21.93 2.00
N GLY A 161 7.65 21.09 2.57
CA GLY A 161 6.20 21.21 2.43
C GLY A 161 5.68 20.70 1.08
N THR A 162 6.44 19.88 0.36
CA THR A 162 5.99 19.19 -0.85
C THR A 162 5.18 17.95 -0.47
N PRO A 163 3.92 17.84 -0.91
CA PRO A 163 3.09 16.70 -0.60
C PRO A 163 3.28 15.54 -1.57
N PHE A 164 2.97 14.35 -1.07
CA PHE A 164 2.86 13.09 -1.79
C PHE A 164 1.56 12.41 -1.38
N VAL A 165 0.82 11.82 -2.30
CA VAL A 165 -0.49 11.21 -1.99
C VAL A 165 -0.43 9.70 -2.18
N CYS A 166 -0.87 8.96 -1.19
CA CYS A 166 -1.08 7.52 -1.26
C CYS A 166 -2.57 7.22 -1.17
N VAL A 167 -3.06 6.38 -2.09
CA VAL A 167 -4.43 5.88 -2.10
C VAL A 167 -4.37 4.37 -2.14
N THR A 168 -5.10 3.69 -1.27
CA THR A 168 -5.17 2.23 -1.28
C THR A 168 -6.61 1.78 -1.26
N ASN A 169 -6.95 0.91 -2.21
CA ASN A 169 -8.23 0.23 -2.30
C ASN A 169 -8.03 -1.25 -1.97
N PHE A 170 -8.61 -1.69 -0.86
CA PHE A 170 -8.65 -3.09 -0.45
C PHE A 170 -9.96 -3.77 -0.85
N SER A 171 -10.71 -3.24 -1.81
CA SER A 171 -11.83 -3.93 -2.46
C SER A 171 -11.35 -4.63 -3.74
N PRO A 172 -11.90 -5.81 -4.10
CA PRO A 172 -11.71 -6.42 -5.43
C PRO A 172 -12.44 -5.67 -6.55
N MET A 173 -13.18 -4.61 -6.22
CA MET A 173 -13.85 -3.76 -7.20
C MET A 173 -13.02 -2.51 -7.50
N SER A 174 -12.94 -2.12 -8.79
CA SER A 174 -12.41 -0.83 -9.20
C SER A 174 -13.42 0.29 -8.96
N HIS A 175 -12.94 1.52 -8.77
CA HIS A 175 -13.75 2.72 -8.80
C HIS A 175 -13.38 3.55 -10.03
N GLU A 176 -14.25 3.63 -11.04
CA GLU A 176 -13.92 4.32 -12.29
C GLU A 176 -14.00 5.86 -12.22
N ARG A 177 -14.68 6.40 -11.20
CA ARG A 177 -14.92 7.85 -11.03
C ARG A 177 -14.89 8.26 -9.56
N TYR A 178 -13.84 7.86 -8.85
CA TYR A 178 -13.69 8.18 -7.43
C TYR A 178 -13.30 9.65 -7.26
N GLN A 179 -14.05 10.41 -6.46
CA GLN A 179 -13.74 11.81 -6.20
C GLN A 179 -12.66 11.91 -5.11
N LEU A 180 -11.39 11.92 -5.52
CA LEU A 180 -10.25 11.94 -4.61
C LEU A 180 -9.87 13.38 -4.22
N PRO A 181 -9.78 13.72 -2.92
CA PRO A 181 -9.20 14.98 -2.46
C PRO A 181 -7.68 15.00 -2.65
N PHE A 182 -7.14 16.17 -2.96
CA PHE A 182 -5.70 16.44 -3.03
C PHE A 182 -5.35 17.60 -2.08
N PRO A 183 -4.16 17.60 -1.46
CA PRO A 183 -3.83 18.59 -0.45
C PRO A 183 -3.45 19.97 -1.04
N THR A 184 -3.07 20.04 -2.31
CA THR A 184 -2.63 21.28 -2.99
C THR A 184 -2.99 21.27 -4.47
N THR A 185 -3.01 22.46 -5.06
CA THR A 185 -3.09 22.65 -6.53
C THR A 185 -1.81 22.21 -7.22
N GLY A 186 -1.90 21.88 -8.51
CA GLY A 186 -0.77 21.46 -9.34
C GLY A 186 -1.09 20.24 -10.20
N THR A 187 -0.06 19.72 -10.86
CA THR A 187 -0.18 18.48 -11.65
C THR A 187 0.30 17.30 -10.80
N TRP A 188 -0.56 16.30 -10.66
CA TRP A 188 -0.32 15.09 -9.90
C TRP A 188 -0.15 13.92 -10.86
N THR A 189 1.02 13.29 -10.82
CA THR A 189 1.34 12.16 -11.69
C THR A 189 1.36 10.89 -10.87
N GLU A 190 0.70 9.84 -11.38
CA GLU A 190 0.80 8.49 -10.85
C GLU A 190 2.23 7.98 -11.03
N VAL A 191 2.95 7.76 -9.93
CA VAL A 191 4.36 7.30 -9.93
C VAL A 191 4.52 5.86 -9.46
N LEU A 192 3.53 5.33 -8.74
CA LEU A 192 3.39 3.90 -8.45
C LEU A 192 1.94 3.51 -8.66
N ASN A 193 1.75 2.35 -9.29
CA ASN A 193 0.47 1.66 -9.32
C ASN A 193 0.71 0.16 -9.18
N THR A 194 0.28 -0.42 -8.07
CA THR A 194 0.51 -1.85 -7.80
C THR A 194 -0.35 -2.77 -8.67
N ASP A 195 -1.30 -2.22 -9.43
CA ASP A 195 -2.12 -2.91 -10.44
C ASP A 195 -1.51 -2.87 -11.85
N ASP A 196 -0.30 -2.34 -12.02
CA ASP A 196 0.40 -2.36 -13.30
C ASP A 196 0.56 -3.80 -13.82
N LEU A 197 0.39 -3.98 -15.14
CA LEU A 197 0.55 -5.26 -15.83
C LEU A 197 1.96 -5.85 -15.62
N ALA A 198 2.99 -5.02 -15.46
CA ALA A 198 4.36 -5.43 -15.16
C ALA A 198 4.49 -6.15 -13.82
N TYR A 199 3.55 -5.92 -12.90
CA TYR A 199 3.46 -6.58 -11.58
C TYR A 199 2.42 -7.70 -11.53
N GLY A 200 1.71 -7.96 -12.65
CA GLY A 200 0.62 -8.94 -12.73
C GLY A 200 -0.75 -8.40 -12.28
N GLY A 201 -0.94 -7.08 -12.28
CA GLY A 201 -2.27 -6.48 -12.05
C GLY A 201 -3.16 -6.48 -13.30
N SER A 202 -4.26 -5.73 -13.24
CA SER A 202 -5.26 -5.61 -14.30
C SER A 202 -5.01 -4.46 -15.28
N GLY A 203 -4.12 -3.52 -14.94
CA GLY A 203 -3.74 -2.40 -15.80
C GLY A 203 -4.68 -1.20 -15.76
N VAL A 204 -5.48 -1.03 -14.69
CA VAL A 204 -6.23 0.22 -14.48
C VAL A 204 -5.25 1.32 -14.13
N ALA A 205 -5.19 2.38 -14.93
CA ALA A 205 -4.26 3.50 -14.75
C ALA A 205 -4.95 4.85 -14.93
N ASN A 206 -4.29 5.90 -14.45
CA ASN A 206 -4.69 7.29 -14.58
C ASN A 206 -3.73 8.08 -15.49
N GLU A 207 -4.29 9.02 -16.24
CA GLU A 207 -3.51 10.13 -16.81
C GLU A 207 -3.16 11.14 -15.70
N PRO A 208 -2.16 12.02 -15.91
CA PRO A 208 -1.85 13.08 -14.95
C PRO A 208 -3.08 13.93 -14.60
N VAL A 209 -3.27 14.18 -13.30
CA VAL A 209 -4.42 14.90 -12.76
C VAL A 209 -4.04 16.35 -12.50
N VAL A 210 -4.79 17.30 -13.07
CA VAL A 210 -4.56 18.73 -12.84
C VAL A 210 -5.56 19.26 -11.82
N ILE A 211 -5.06 19.73 -10.69
CA ILE A 211 -5.85 20.38 -9.63
C ILE A 211 -5.64 21.88 -9.72
N VAL A 212 -6.70 22.60 -10.08
CA VAL A 212 -6.72 24.06 -10.16
C VAL A 212 -7.30 24.67 -8.89
N ASP A 213 -6.98 25.94 -8.64
CA ASP A 213 -7.49 26.67 -7.49
C ASP A 213 -9.01 26.81 -7.57
N GLY A 214 -9.70 26.56 -6.46
CA GLY A 214 -11.15 26.44 -6.38
C GLY A 214 -11.65 26.00 -5.00
N ALA A 215 -12.97 25.93 -4.83
CA ALA A 215 -13.58 25.61 -3.54
C ALA A 215 -13.26 24.20 -3.01
N HIS A 216 -12.91 23.25 -3.89
CA HIS A 216 -12.58 21.87 -3.53
C HIS A 216 -11.36 21.38 -4.33
N LEU A 217 -10.26 21.11 -3.64
CA LEU A 217 -9.06 20.50 -4.22
C LEU A 217 -9.31 18.99 -4.39
N SER A 218 -9.99 18.60 -5.47
CA SER A 218 -10.32 17.19 -5.74
C SER A 218 -10.49 16.92 -7.23
N SER A 219 -10.37 15.67 -7.65
CA SER A 219 -10.61 15.24 -9.03
C SER A 219 -11.19 13.83 -9.09
N GLN A 220 -11.85 13.52 -10.20
CA GLN A 220 -12.25 12.14 -10.51
C GLN A 220 -11.05 11.36 -10.99
N VAL A 221 -10.76 10.26 -10.30
CA VAL A 221 -9.69 9.32 -10.64
C VAL A 221 -10.24 7.90 -10.70
N ARG A 222 -9.49 7.03 -11.38
CA ARG A 222 -9.74 5.60 -11.42
C ARG A 222 -8.91 4.96 -10.31
N ILE A 223 -9.55 4.22 -9.42
CA ILE A 223 -8.87 3.46 -8.36
C ILE A 223 -8.94 1.98 -8.71
N PRO A 224 -7.80 1.31 -8.99
CA PRO A 224 -7.74 -0.10 -9.33
C PRO A 224 -8.24 -1.00 -8.19
N PRO A 225 -8.65 -2.23 -8.49
CA PRO A 225 -9.02 -3.21 -7.48
C PRO A 225 -7.77 -3.72 -6.74
N LEU A 226 -7.86 -3.90 -5.41
CA LEU A 226 -6.81 -4.47 -4.57
C LEU A 226 -5.42 -3.86 -4.87
N ALA A 227 -5.34 -2.54 -4.84
CA ALA A 227 -4.15 -1.82 -5.25
C ALA A 227 -3.86 -0.58 -4.41
N THR A 228 -2.59 -0.19 -4.39
CA THR A 228 -2.12 1.11 -3.94
C THR A 228 -1.64 1.92 -5.14
N ILE A 229 -2.08 3.16 -5.21
CA ILE A 229 -1.56 4.18 -6.11
C ILE A 229 -0.82 5.24 -5.30
N TRP A 230 0.31 5.69 -5.83
CA TRP A 230 1.02 6.86 -5.35
C TRP A 230 1.00 7.99 -6.39
N PHE A 231 0.62 9.19 -5.96
CA PHE A 231 0.72 10.41 -6.75
C PHE A 231 1.81 11.34 -6.23
N LYS A 232 2.66 11.81 -7.14
CA LYS A 232 3.66 12.84 -6.88
C LYS A 232 3.22 14.15 -7.54
N ARG A 233 3.36 15.25 -6.79
CA ARG A 233 3.17 16.60 -7.31
C ARG A 233 4.38 17.02 -8.14
N SER A 234 4.15 17.53 -9.34
CA SER A 234 5.14 18.17 -10.22
C SER A 234 5.08 19.68 -10.14
#